data_AF-A0A2A3YB36-F1
#
_entry.id   AF-A0A2A3YB36-F1
#
_cell.length_a   1.000
_cell.length_b   1.000
_cell.length_c   1.000
_cell.angle_alpha   90.00
_cell.angle_beta   90.00
_cell.angle_gamma   90.00
#
_symmetry.space_group_name_H-M   'P 1'
#
loop_
_entity.id
_entity.type
_entity.pdbx_description
1 polymer ?
#
loop_
_entity_poly.entity_id
_entity_poly.type
_entity_poly.pdbx_seq_one_letter_code
_entity_poly.pdbx_strand_id
1 'polypeptide(L)'
;MGSRFIRKVRTASGAVAVQVVDQIGRTTTSVEHIGSANTDAELALLLRSAEQRLHPGQQAFDLVEMEQEPASLGEVADWTKNAALPKVTPDRGRPRTGATGHAKVVASPATELWEILTAAYARLGFEVLDDEGFRAMVLARLIEPTSKADTFRVLLFRAKRALKS
;
A
#
# COMPACT_ATOMS: atom_id res chain seq x y z
N MET A 1 -4.42 -14.86 0.16
CA MET A 1 -4.37 -13.62 -0.66
C MET A 1 -3.06 -12.92 -0.31
N GLY A 2 -2.12 -12.88 -1.25
CA GLY A 2 -0.78 -12.31 -1.05
C GLY A 2 -0.77 -10.79 -1.22
N SER A 3 -0.09 -10.02 -0.38
CA SER A 3 0.22 -8.60 -0.54
C SER A 3 1.72 -8.39 -0.39
N ARG A 4 2.31 -7.52 -1.22
CA ARG A 4 3.71 -7.11 -1.10
C ARG A 4 3.73 -5.62 -0.75
N PHE A 5 4.51 -5.22 0.25
CA PHE A 5 4.56 -3.81 0.70
C PHE A 5 5.91 -3.47 1.33
N ILE A 6 6.22 -2.17 1.39
CA ILE A 6 7.43 -1.65 2.04
C ILE A 6 7.12 -1.36 3.51
N ARG A 7 8.03 -1.72 4.42
CA ARG A 7 7.98 -1.28 5.81
C ARG A 7 9.31 -0.64 6.24
N LYS A 8 9.20 0.31 7.17
CA LYS A 8 10.31 0.98 7.85
C LYS A 8 10.37 0.47 9.29
N VAL A 9 11.54 0.00 9.73
CA VAL A 9 11.71 -0.56 11.09
C VAL A 9 12.97 0.03 11.74
N ARG A 10 12.84 0.51 12.97
CA ARG A 10 13.99 0.98 13.76
C ARG A 10 14.83 -0.20 14.24
N THR A 11 16.13 -0.19 13.94
CA THR A 11 17.08 -1.23 14.35
C THR A 11 17.63 -0.94 15.74
N ALA A 12 18.27 -1.93 16.37
CA ALA A 12 18.90 -1.79 17.68
C ALA A 12 20.03 -0.74 17.71
N SER A 13 20.63 -0.43 16.56
CA SER A 13 21.67 0.60 16.41
C SER A 13 21.10 2.02 16.22
N GLY A 14 19.77 2.19 16.17
CA GLY A 14 19.12 3.47 15.92
C GLY A 14 18.92 3.83 14.44
N ALA A 15 19.47 3.02 13.52
CA ALA A 15 19.22 3.17 12.09
C ALA A 15 17.78 2.76 11.71
N VAL A 16 17.32 3.20 10.53
CA VAL A 16 16.03 2.80 9.96
C VAL A 16 16.25 1.78 8.86
N ALA A 17 15.85 0.53 9.09
CA ALA A 17 15.84 -0.52 8.08
C ALA A 17 14.63 -0.40 7.17
N VAL A 18 14.87 -0.44 5.85
CA VAL A 18 13.85 -0.54 4.82
C VAL A 18 13.77 -1.99 4.34
N GLN A 19 12.55 -2.53 4.30
CA GLN A 19 12.28 -3.92 3.95
C GLN A 19 11.07 -4.01 3.00
N VAL A 20 11.13 -4.94 2.05
CA VAL A 20 9.98 -5.33 1.24
C VAL A 20 9.45 -6.65 1.78
N VAL A 21 8.17 -6.69 2.12
CA VAL A 21 7.53 -7.82 2.79
C VAL A 21 6.49 -8.45 1.88
N ASP A 22 6.56 -9.76 1.70
CA ASP A 22 5.48 -10.54 1.12
C ASP A 22 4.64 -11.17 2.25
N GLN A 23 3.33 -11.01 2.19
CA GLN A 23 2.40 -11.55 3.18
C GLN A 23 1.25 -12.27 2.50
N ILE A 24 0.97 -13.52 2.85
CA ILE A 24 -0.21 -14.26 2.39
C ILE A 24 -1.21 -14.37 3.55
N GLY A 25 -2.33 -13.66 3.46
CA GLY A 25 -3.32 -13.62 4.54
C GLY A 25 -2.76 -12.91 5.78
N ARG A 26 -2.61 -13.63 6.90
CA ARG A 26 -1.97 -13.12 8.13
C ARG A 26 -0.52 -13.57 8.30
N THR A 27 0.01 -14.35 7.37
CA THR A 27 1.33 -14.97 7.48
C THR A 27 2.32 -14.21 6.60
N THR A 28 3.42 -13.73 7.21
CA THR A 28 4.55 -13.18 6.44
C THR A 28 5.28 -14.32 5.76
N THR A 29 5.34 -14.28 4.42
CA THR A 29 5.94 -15.32 3.58
C THR A 29 7.40 -15.03 3.29
N SER A 30 7.76 -13.76 3.08
CA SER A 30 9.14 -13.35 2.83
C SER A 30 9.39 -11.94 3.37
N VAL A 31 10.64 -11.65 3.75
CA VAL A 31 11.10 -10.31 4.11
C VAL A 31 12.43 -10.09 3.41
N GLU A 32 12.42 -9.24 2.39
CA GLU A 32 13.62 -8.80 1.67
C GLU A 32 14.18 -7.54 2.35
N HIS A 33 15.45 -7.58 2.74
CA HIS A 33 16.13 -6.43 3.32
C HIS A 33 16.81 -5.58 2.24
N ILE A 34 16.45 -4.30 2.16
CA ILE A 34 16.99 -3.37 1.15
C ILE A 34 18.23 -2.66 1.70
N GLY A 35 18.19 -2.25 2.96
CA GLY A 35 19.30 -1.61 3.66
C GLY A 35 18.85 -0.88 4.93
N SER A 36 19.79 -0.25 5.62
CA SER A 36 19.54 0.59 6.80
C SER A 36 20.08 2.00 6.59
N ALA A 37 19.24 3.01 6.80
CA ALA A 37 19.60 4.42 6.71
C ALA A 37 19.88 5.03 8.08
N ASN A 38 20.92 5.86 8.15
CA ASN A 38 21.22 6.69 9.31
C ASN A 38 20.89 8.17 9.06
N THR A 39 20.59 8.55 7.81
CA THR A 39 20.25 9.92 7.40
C THR A 39 19.01 9.95 6.52
N ASP A 40 18.31 11.09 6.48
CA ASP A 40 17.07 11.26 5.69
C ASP A 40 17.33 11.04 4.19
N ALA A 41 18.49 11.48 3.70
CA ALA A 41 18.91 11.28 2.32
C ALA A 41 19.12 9.79 1.97
N GLU A 42 19.76 9.02 2.87
CA GLU A 42 19.90 7.58 2.70
C GLU A 42 18.54 6.87 2.73
N LEU A 43 17.64 7.32 3.62
CA LEU A 43 16.30 6.75 3.74
C LEU A 43 15.49 6.96 2.45
N ALA A 44 15.54 8.16 1.88
CA ALA A 44 14.88 8.47 0.60
C ALA A 44 15.41 7.60 -0.55
N LEU A 45 16.73 7.38 -0.62
CA LEU A 45 17.33 6.52 -1.65
C LEU A 45 16.94 5.05 -1.49
N LEU A 46 16.91 4.55 -0.25
CA LEU A 46 16.47 3.18 0.04
C LEU A 46 14.99 2.97 -0.26
N LEU A 47 14.14 3.96 0.01
CA LEU A 47 12.72 3.89 -0.32
C LEU A 47 12.49 3.85 -1.84
N ARG A 48 13.16 4.72 -2.61
CA ARG A 48 13.14 4.66 -4.08
C ARG A 48 13.58 3.30 -4.62
N SER A 49 14.64 2.74 -4.03
CA SER A 49 15.14 1.41 -4.41
C SER A 49 14.13 0.30 -4.04
N ALA A 50 13.49 0.40 -2.88
CA ALA A 50 12.48 -0.54 -2.43
C ALA A 50 11.22 -0.50 -3.31
N GLU A 51 10.79 0.69 -3.77
CA GLU A 51 9.69 0.88 -4.71
C GLU A 51 9.95 0.20 -6.05
N GLN A 52 11.16 0.34 -6.59
CA GLN A 52 11.56 -0.35 -7.82
C GLN A 52 11.48 -1.87 -7.68
N ARG A 53 11.88 -2.42 -6.52
CA ARG A 53 11.78 -3.86 -6.22
C ARG A 53 10.39 -4.32 -5.84
N LEU A 54 9.51 -3.41 -5.45
CA LEU A 54 8.09 -3.69 -5.22
C LEU A 54 7.38 -3.95 -6.56
N HIS A 55 7.85 -3.32 -7.65
CA HIS A 55 7.21 -3.33 -8.96
C HIS A 55 8.18 -3.70 -10.11
N PRO A 56 8.75 -4.93 -10.13
CA PRO A 56 9.65 -5.33 -11.21
C PRO A 56 8.92 -5.33 -12.58
N GLY A 57 9.45 -4.56 -13.54
CA GLY A 57 8.93 -4.48 -14.92
C GLY A 57 7.79 -3.48 -15.13
N GLN A 58 7.53 -2.59 -14.19
CA GLN A 58 6.55 -1.50 -14.29
C GLN A 58 7.27 -0.16 -14.57
N GLN A 59 6.84 0.55 -15.62
CA GLN A 59 7.28 1.94 -15.85
C GLN A 59 6.42 2.86 -15.00
N ALA A 60 7.03 3.76 -14.24
CA ALA A 60 6.28 4.80 -13.52
C ALA A 60 5.52 5.65 -14.54
N PHE A 61 4.22 5.84 -14.30
CA PHE A 61 3.45 6.84 -15.03
C PHE A 61 3.95 8.22 -14.58
N ASP A 62 4.47 9.01 -15.51
CA ASP A 62 4.88 10.41 -15.30
C ASP A 62 3.65 11.31 -15.19
N LEU A 63 2.85 11.08 -14.14
CA LEU A 63 1.79 11.97 -13.72
C LEU A 63 2.46 12.98 -12.79
N VAL A 64 2.50 14.24 -13.22
CA VAL A 64 2.95 15.46 -12.49
C VAL A 64 3.46 15.14 -11.10
N GLU A 65 4.77 15.28 -10.87
CA GLU A 65 5.45 15.03 -9.59
C GLU A 65 4.56 15.44 -8.41
N MET A 66 3.80 14.48 -7.88
CA MET A 66 3.12 14.67 -6.62
C MET A 66 4.26 14.73 -5.63
N GLU A 67 4.49 15.89 -5.02
CA GLU A 67 5.48 16.08 -3.97
C GLU A 67 5.22 15.01 -2.90
N GLN A 68 5.94 13.89 -3.00
CA GLN A 68 5.97 12.90 -1.96
C GLN A 68 6.72 13.56 -0.83
N GLU A 69 6.05 13.77 0.31
CA GLU A 69 6.72 14.32 1.48
C GLU A 69 8.02 13.54 1.73
N PRO A 70 9.17 14.23 1.84
CA PRO A 70 10.44 13.56 2.02
C PRO A 70 10.40 12.74 3.30
N ALA A 71 10.60 11.43 3.16
CA ALA A 71 10.57 10.52 4.29
C ALA A 71 11.63 10.93 5.33
N SER A 72 11.17 11.40 6.49
CA SER A 72 12.05 11.74 7.61
C SER A 72 12.27 10.53 8.53
N LEU A 73 13.50 10.35 9.03
CA LEU A 73 13.81 9.39 10.09
C LEU A 73 13.02 9.67 11.38
N GLY A 74 12.56 10.92 11.58
CA GLY A 74 11.81 11.36 12.76
C GLY A 74 10.38 10.80 12.83
N GLU A 75 9.79 10.46 11.68
CA GLU A 75 8.44 9.87 11.60
C GLU A 75 8.42 8.38 11.95
N VAL A 76 9.57 7.72 11.89
CA VAL A 76 9.68 6.30 12.21
C VAL A 76 9.78 6.16 13.73
N ALA A 77 8.75 5.56 14.33
CA ALA A 77 8.66 5.34 15.77
C ALA A 77 9.95 4.72 16.35
N ASP A 78 10.61 5.47 17.22
CA ASP A 78 11.89 5.10 17.81
C ASP A 78 11.69 4.37 19.14
N TRP A 79 11.39 3.08 19.06
CA TRP A 79 11.15 2.25 20.25
C TRP A 79 12.38 2.12 21.15
N THR A 80 13.59 2.41 20.65
CA THR A 80 14.84 2.35 21.43
C THR A 80 14.94 3.44 22.50
N LYS A 81 14.20 4.55 22.34
CA LYS A 81 14.18 5.68 23.29
C LYS A 81 13.17 5.52 24.42
N ASN A 82 12.40 4.42 24.44
CA ASN A 82 11.45 4.11 25.51
C ASN A 82 12.16 3.57 26.77
N ALA A 83 13.06 4.37 27.36
CA ALA A 83 13.71 4.04 28.62
C ALA A 83 12.86 4.41 29.86
N ALA A 84 11.75 5.14 29.69
CA ALA A 84 10.91 5.58 30.81
C ALA A 84 9.41 5.41 30.51
N LEU A 85 8.96 4.15 30.41
CA LEU A 85 7.53 3.87 30.64
C LEU A 85 7.27 4.01 32.15
N PRO A 86 6.22 4.73 32.60
CA PRO A 86 5.78 4.62 33.99
C PRO A 86 5.44 3.15 34.25
N LYS A 87 6.04 2.56 35.30
CA LYS A 87 5.74 1.18 35.72
C LYS A 87 4.28 1.14 36.15
N VAL A 88 3.38 0.78 35.23
CA VAL A 88 2.01 0.40 35.58
C VAL A 88 2.09 -0.95 36.25
N THR A 89 1.97 -0.98 37.58
CA THR A 89 1.67 -2.20 38.32
C THR A 89 0.32 -2.72 37.80
N PRO A 90 0.24 -3.91 37.19
CA PRO A 90 -1.03 -4.43 36.75
C PRO A 90 -1.85 -4.79 37.99
N ASP A 91 -2.88 -4.00 38.27
CA ASP A 91 -3.97 -4.44 39.13
C ASP A 91 -4.58 -5.71 38.51
N ARG A 92 -4.83 -6.74 39.32
CA ARG A 92 -5.38 -8.02 38.86
C ARG A 92 -6.86 -7.83 38.56
N GLY A 93 -7.15 -7.19 37.43
CA GLY A 93 -8.47 -7.09 36.84
C GLY A 93 -8.38 -7.45 35.37
N ARG A 94 -9.16 -8.44 34.94
CA ARG A 94 -9.33 -8.81 33.52
C ARG A 94 -9.72 -7.56 32.72
N PRO A 95 -8.96 -7.12 31.72
CA PRO A 95 -9.37 -5.99 30.89
C PRO A 95 -10.64 -6.40 30.15
N ARG A 96 -11.72 -5.65 30.36
CA ARG A 96 -12.92 -5.73 29.52
C ARG A 96 -12.49 -5.20 28.16
N THR A 97 -12.50 -6.05 27.14
CA THR A 97 -12.28 -5.69 25.74
C THR A 97 -13.29 -4.61 25.36
N GLY A 98 -12.83 -3.35 25.37
CA GLY A 98 -13.56 -2.24 24.80
C GLY A 98 -13.73 -2.50 23.31
N ALA A 99 -14.99 -2.45 22.86
CA ALA A 99 -15.38 -2.66 21.48
C ALA A 99 -14.53 -1.77 20.56
N THR A 100 -13.63 -2.39 19.81
CA THR A 100 -13.00 -1.79 18.65
C THR A 100 -14.11 -1.44 17.66
N GLY A 101 -14.46 -0.16 17.62
CA GLY A 101 -15.38 0.40 16.64
C GLY A 101 -14.97 -0.08 15.25
N HIS A 102 -15.89 -0.79 14.61
CA HIS A 102 -15.75 -1.21 13.23
C HIS A 102 -15.63 0.08 12.41
N ALA A 103 -14.42 0.39 11.92
CA ALA A 103 -14.25 1.36 10.87
C ALA A 103 -15.09 0.86 9.69
N LYS A 104 -16.32 1.36 9.58
CA LYS A 104 -17.18 1.10 8.44
C LYS A 104 -16.47 1.76 7.27
N VAL A 105 -15.89 0.96 6.38
CA VAL A 105 -15.33 1.44 5.11
C VAL A 105 -16.49 2.14 4.38
N VAL A 106 -16.52 3.47 4.45
CA VAL A 106 -17.53 4.30 3.82
C VAL A 106 -17.17 4.36 2.34
N ALA A 107 -17.70 3.39 1.59
CA ALA A 107 -17.44 3.14 0.17
C ALA A 107 -15.97 2.84 -0.17
N SER A 108 -15.76 1.88 -1.10
CA SER A 108 -14.43 1.67 -1.69
C SER A 108 -14.19 2.79 -2.70
N PRO A 109 -13.19 3.67 -2.51
CA PRO A 109 -12.84 4.73 -3.47
C PRO A 109 -12.64 4.21 -4.90
N ALA A 110 -12.19 2.95 -5.01
CA ALA A 110 -11.98 2.26 -6.28
C ALA A 110 -13.25 2.04 -7.12
N THR A 111 -14.46 1.99 -6.52
CA THR A 111 -15.71 1.79 -7.30
C THR A 111 -16.20 3.08 -7.92
N GLU A 112 -16.14 4.18 -7.17
CA GLU A 112 -16.50 5.51 -7.68
C GLU A 112 -15.51 5.95 -8.76
N LEU A 113 -14.22 5.69 -8.53
CA LEU A 113 -13.19 5.90 -9.55
C LEU A 113 -13.43 5.06 -10.81
N TRP A 114 -13.84 3.79 -10.69
CA TRP A 114 -14.15 2.94 -11.85
C TRP A 114 -15.26 3.52 -12.72
N GLU A 115 -16.37 3.95 -12.11
CA GLU A 115 -17.51 4.52 -12.85
C GLU A 115 -17.12 5.83 -13.55
N ILE A 116 -16.37 6.70 -12.86
CA ILE A 116 -15.84 7.94 -13.44
C ILE A 116 -14.92 7.64 -14.64
N LEU A 117 -13.98 6.72 -14.48
CA LEU A 117 -13.05 6.36 -15.55
C LEU A 117 -13.76 5.65 -16.72
N THR A 118 -14.80 4.86 -16.45
CA THR A 118 -15.65 4.24 -17.49
C THR A 118 -16.39 5.32 -18.28
N ALA A 119 -16.99 6.30 -17.60
CA ALA A 119 -17.64 7.43 -18.25
C ALA A 119 -16.64 8.27 -19.08
N ALA A 120 -15.43 8.47 -18.57
CA ALA A 120 -14.36 9.16 -19.31
C ALA A 120 -13.92 8.38 -20.56
N TYR A 121 -13.74 7.06 -20.44
CA TYR A 121 -13.42 6.17 -21.57
C TYR A 121 -14.46 6.27 -22.68
N ALA A 122 -15.73 6.26 -22.32
CA ALA A 122 -16.84 6.44 -23.26
C ALA A 122 -16.85 7.84 -23.89
N ARG A 123 -16.65 8.89 -23.08
CA ARG A 123 -16.63 10.28 -23.56
C ARG A 123 -15.48 10.56 -24.53
N LEU A 124 -14.36 9.87 -24.36
CA LEU A 124 -13.22 9.94 -25.28
C LEU A 124 -13.44 9.16 -26.59
N GLY A 125 -14.56 8.43 -26.70
CA GLY A 125 -14.91 7.67 -27.91
C GLY A 125 -14.21 6.32 -28.03
N PHE A 126 -13.56 5.83 -26.98
CA PHE A 126 -12.83 4.56 -27.02
C PHE A 126 -13.75 3.32 -27.03
N GLU A 127 -15.07 3.49 -26.94
CA GLU A 127 -16.05 2.42 -27.17
C GLU A 127 -16.00 1.87 -28.60
N VAL A 128 -15.42 2.61 -29.56
CA VAL A 128 -15.17 2.12 -30.92
C VAL A 128 -14.31 0.86 -30.95
N LEU A 129 -13.52 0.61 -29.90
CA LEU A 129 -12.68 -0.58 -29.79
C LEU A 129 -13.48 -1.86 -29.48
N ASP A 130 -14.71 -1.73 -28.96
CA ASP A 130 -15.66 -2.83 -28.69
C ASP A 130 -15.04 -4.06 -27.97
N ASP A 131 -14.07 -3.80 -27.09
CA ASP A 131 -13.36 -4.82 -26.33
C ASP A 131 -13.45 -4.53 -24.83
N GLU A 132 -14.34 -5.26 -24.17
CA GLU A 132 -14.56 -5.17 -22.73
C GLU A 132 -13.31 -5.56 -21.92
N GLY A 133 -12.56 -6.55 -22.39
CA GLY A 133 -11.33 -6.99 -21.72
C GLY A 133 -10.26 -5.92 -21.79
N PHE A 134 -10.12 -5.28 -22.94
CA PHE A 134 -9.23 -4.14 -23.12
C PHE A 134 -9.63 -2.97 -22.24
N ARG A 135 -10.92 -2.57 -22.26
CA ARG A 135 -11.45 -1.50 -21.41
C ARG A 135 -11.18 -1.80 -19.93
N ALA A 136 -11.54 -2.99 -19.47
CA ALA A 136 -11.37 -3.38 -18.09
C ALA A 136 -9.88 -3.38 -17.67
N MET A 137 -8.99 -3.82 -18.56
CA MET A 137 -7.54 -3.81 -18.32
C MET A 137 -6.98 -2.38 -18.23
N VAL A 138 -7.41 -1.47 -19.12
CA VAL A 138 -6.99 -0.06 -19.10
C VAL A 138 -7.47 0.62 -17.80
N LEU A 139 -8.74 0.44 -17.44
CA LEU A 139 -9.30 1.01 -16.21
C LEU A 139 -8.61 0.46 -14.96
N ALA A 140 -8.39 -0.87 -14.89
CA ALA A 140 -7.67 -1.48 -13.79
C ALA A 140 -6.22 -0.98 -13.68
N ARG A 141 -5.60 -0.61 -14.81
CA ARG A 141 -4.27 0.02 -14.83
C ARG A 141 -4.26 1.47 -14.43
N LEU A 142 -5.34 2.21 -14.64
CA LEU A 142 -5.44 3.56 -14.13
C LEU A 142 -5.69 3.59 -12.61
N ILE A 143 -6.36 2.57 -12.08
CA ILE A 143 -6.67 2.44 -10.64
C ILE A 143 -5.47 1.96 -9.82
N GLU A 144 -4.70 1.01 -10.34
CA GLU A 144 -3.45 0.52 -9.73
C GLU A 144 -2.27 0.75 -10.70
N PRO A 145 -1.88 2.01 -10.92
CA PRO A 145 -0.95 2.41 -11.98
C PRO A 145 0.43 1.77 -11.87
N THR A 146 0.84 1.40 -10.67
CA THR A 146 2.20 0.92 -10.38
C THR A 146 2.32 -0.59 -10.28
N SER A 147 1.24 -1.38 -10.41
CA SER A 147 1.32 -2.83 -10.15
C SER A 147 0.67 -3.70 -11.23
N LYS A 148 1.52 -4.41 -11.99
CA LYS A 148 1.09 -5.38 -13.01
C LYS A 148 0.33 -6.54 -12.37
N ALA A 149 0.75 -6.94 -11.16
CA ALA A 149 0.18 -8.05 -10.42
C ALA A 149 -1.19 -7.70 -9.79
N ASP A 150 -1.42 -6.44 -9.43
CA ASP A 150 -2.64 -6.04 -8.71
C ASP A 150 -3.83 -5.76 -9.63
N THR A 151 -3.59 -5.63 -10.94
CA THR A 151 -4.64 -5.57 -11.97
C THR A 151 -5.66 -6.71 -11.83
N PHE A 152 -5.20 -7.94 -11.58
CA PHE A 152 -6.10 -9.08 -11.37
C PHE A 152 -6.99 -8.91 -10.14
N ARG A 153 -6.51 -8.27 -9.07
CA ARG A 153 -7.33 -8.01 -7.88
C ARG A 153 -8.43 -7.01 -8.19
N VAL A 154 -8.12 -5.93 -8.92
CA VAL A 154 -9.10 -4.90 -9.32
C VAL A 154 -10.19 -5.52 -10.19
N LEU A 155 -9.80 -6.30 -11.20
CA LEU A 155 -10.75 -6.99 -12.08
C LEU A 155 -11.64 -8.00 -11.31
N LEU A 156 -11.04 -8.82 -10.44
CA LEU A 156 -11.78 -9.77 -9.61
C LEU A 156 -12.73 -9.07 -8.62
N PHE A 157 -12.32 -7.93 -8.06
CA PHE A 157 -13.17 -7.13 -7.19
C PHE A 157 -14.41 -6.61 -7.94
N ARG A 158 -14.23 -6.09 -9.16
CA ARG A 158 -15.34 -5.62 -10.01
C ARG A 158 -16.29 -6.77 -10.39
N ALA A 159 -15.73 -7.90 -10.81
CA ALA A 159 -16.52 -9.08 -11.21
C ALA A 159 -17.38 -9.62 -10.04
N LYS A 160 -16.78 -9.77 -8.85
CA LYS A 160 -17.49 -10.24 -7.65
C LYS A 160 -18.61 -9.31 -7.20
N ARG A 161 -18.47 -8.00 -7.46
CA ARG A 161 -19.49 -7.01 -7.12
C ARG A 161 -20.61 -6.95 -8.16
N ALA A 162 -20.30 -7.15 -9.45
CA ALA A 162 -21.31 -7.27 -10.50
C ALA A 162 -22.27 -8.45 -10.27
N LEU A 163 -21.76 -9.57 -9.75
CA LEU A 163 -22.55 -10.75 -9.37
C LEU A 163 -23.45 -10.54 -8.14
N LYS A 164 -23.30 -9.42 -7.44
CA LYS A 164 -24.01 -9.11 -6.18
C LYS A 164 -25.01 -7.96 -6.32
N SER A 165 -25.08 -7.37 -7.52
CA SER A 165 -26.02 -6.33 -7.94
C SER A 165 -27.13 -6.94 -8.78
#